data_AF-A0A6V7KZW9-F1
#
_entry.id   AF-A0A6V7KZW9-F1
#
_cell.length_a   1.000
_cell.length_b   1.000
_cell.length_c   1.000
_cell.angle_alpha   90.00
_cell.angle_beta   90.00
_cell.angle_gamma   90.00
#
_symmetry.space_group_name_H-M   'P 1'
#
loop_
_entity.id
_entity.type
_entity.pdbx_description
1 polymer ?
#
loop_
_entity_poly.entity_id
_entity_poly.type
_entity_poly.pdbx_seq_one_letter_code
_entity_poly.pdbx_strand_id
1 'polypeptide(L)' 'RTEIFADVTKMPADKKLVKPVSDQEDCESRKVWREVTVGLKINDMDKATAAKCLIEQKQRDEARIRKENNILWETK' A
#
# COMPACT_ATOMS: atom_id res chain seq x y z
N ARG A 1 22.08 -29.22 -25.10
CA ARG A 1 22.25 -29.60 -23.67
C ARG A 1 21.77 -28.41 -22.87
N THR A 2 20.80 -28.57 -21.98
CA THR A 2 20.23 -27.47 -21.20
C THR A 2 20.79 -27.56 -19.79
N GLU A 3 21.50 -26.53 -19.34
CA GLU A 3 21.97 -26.43 -17.96
C GLU A 3 21.05 -25.50 -17.15
N ILE A 4 20.99 -25.71 -15.84
CA ILE A 4 20.20 -24.86 -14.94
C ILE A 4 20.96 -23.54 -14.75
N PHE A 5 20.36 -22.45 -15.21
CA PHE A 5 20.92 -21.09 -15.09
C PHE A 5 20.83 -20.54 -13.65
N ALA A 6 19.69 -20.72 -12.97
CA ALA A 6 19.49 -20.28 -11.59
C ALA A 6 18.42 -21.12 -10.87
N ASP A 7 18.64 -21.40 -9.58
CA ASP A 7 17.70 -22.07 -8.69
C ASP A 7 17.26 -21.11 -7.58
N VAL A 8 16.14 -20.43 -7.81
CA VAL A 8 15.59 -19.42 -6.89
C VAL A 8 15.15 -20.00 -5.54
N THR A 9 14.96 -21.33 -5.43
CA THR A 9 14.62 -21.96 -4.15
C THR A 9 15.80 -21.98 -3.16
N LYS A 10 17.03 -21.83 -3.69
CA LYS A 10 18.28 -21.79 -2.91
C LYS A 10 18.79 -20.38 -2.67
N MET A 11 18.08 -19.36 -3.18
CA MET A 11 18.49 -17.96 -3.05
C MET A 11 17.66 -17.29 -1.93
N PRO A 12 18.27 -16.83 -0.83
CA PRO A 12 17.55 -16.09 0.20
C PRO A 12 17.08 -14.74 -0.34
N ALA A 13 15.87 -14.33 0.07
CA ALA A 13 15.34 -13.02 -0.30
C ALA A 13 15.79 -11.95 0.70
N ASP A 14 16.51 -10.94 0.22
CA ASP A 14 16.87 -9.77 1.02
C ASP A 14 15.65 -8.85 1.21
N LYS A 15 15.29 -8.62 2.47
CA LYS A 15 14.15 -7.76 2.81
C LYS A 15 14.57 -6.30 2.82
N LYS A 16 13.69 -5.44 2.29
CA LYS A 16 13.86 -3.99 2.38
C LYS A 16 13.83 -3.52 3.83
N LEU A 17 14.79 -2.68 4.21
CA LEU A 17 14.75 -1.91 5.46
C LEU A 17 13.82 -0.72 5.27
N VAL A 18 12.88 -0.53 6.19
CA VAL A 18 11.86 0.53 6.12
C VAL A 18 11.68 1.11 7.51
N LYS A 19 11.42 2.41 7.60
CA LYS A 19 11.11 3.10 8.86
C LYS A 19 9.91 2.47 9.58
N PRO A 20 9.87 2.52 10.93
CA PRO A 20 8.67 2.19 11.70
C PRO A 20 7.45 2.97 11.19
N VAL A 21 6.26 2.37 11.26
CA VAL A 21 5.03 3.00 10.74
C VAL A 21 4.68 4.31 11.48
N SER A 22 5.11 4.46 12.74
CA SER A 22 4.99 5.71 13.51
C SER A 22 5.74 6.87 12.87
N ASP A 23 6.83 6.58 12.17
CA ASP A 23 7.79 7.56 11.64
C ASP A 23 7.64 7.74 10.12
N GLN A 24 6.61 7.12 9.53
CA GLN A 24 6.28 7.25 8.11
C GLN A 24 5.36 8.44 7.87
N GLU A 25 5.51 9.07 6.70
CA GLU A 25 4.63 10.12 6.22
C GLU A 25 3.23 9.57 5.90
N ASP A 26 2.22 10.44 5.93
CA ASP A 26 0.80 10.03 5.79
C ASP A 26 0.47 9.37 4.45
N CYS A 27 1.25 9.64 3.41
CA CYS A 27 1.09 9.04 2.09
C CYS A 27 1.96 7.80 1.85
N GLU A 28 2.78 7.38 2.82
CA GLU A 28 3.60 6.18 2.69
C GLU A 28 2.78 4.91 2.79
N SER A 29 3.06 3.94 1.92
CA SER A 29 2.19 2.78 1.70
C SER A 29 1.90 1.97 2.96
N ARG A 30 2.89 1.70 3.84
CA ARG A 30 2.62 0.88 5.04
C ARG A 30 1.75 1.62 6.06
N LYS A 31 1.84 2.95 6.11
CA LYS A 31 0.96 3.78 6.96
C LYS A 31 -0.45 3.86 6.39
N VAL A 32 -0.59 4.17 5.10
CA VAL A 32 -1.89 4.25 4.40
C VAL A 32 -2.67 2.94 4.54
N TRP A 33 -2.02 1.80 4.30
CA TRP A 33 -2.67 0.49 4.26
C TRP A 33 -2.65 -0.28 5.58
N ARG A 34 -2.24 0.36 6.70
CA ARG A 34 -2.08 -0.31 8.00
C ARG A 34 -3.34 -1.05 8.42
N GLU A 35 -4.49 -0.37 8.49
CA GLU A 35 -5.71 -1.00 9.01
C GLU A 35 -6.25 -2.12 8.12
N VAL A 36 -6.09 -1.97 6.79
CA VAL A 36 -6.44 -3.03 5.83
C VAL A 36 -5.59 -4.26 6.08
N THR A 37 -4.26 -4.10 6.16
CA THR A 37 -3.34 -5.22 6.37
C THR A 37 -3.47 -5.86 7.75
N VAL A 38 -3.82 -5.08 8.78
CA VAL A 38 -4.18 -5.62 10.11
C VAL A 38 -5.42 -6.50 10.02
N GLY A 39 -6.50 -6.04 9.37
CA GLY A 39 -7.72 -6.83 9.17
C GLY A 39 -7.44 -8.14 8.43
N LEU A 40 -6.71 -8.07 7.31
CA LEU A 40 -6.28 -9.26 6.56
C LEU A 40 -5.44 -10.22 7.40
N LYS A 41 -4.53 -9.70 8.24
CA LYS A 41 -3.66 -10.53 9.07
C LYS A 41 -4.41 -11.33 10.14
N ILE A 42 -5.50 -10.77 10.67
CA ILE A 42 -6.36 -11.44 11.66
C ILE A 42 -7.59 -12.11 11.02
N ASN A 43 -7.66 -12.14 9.69
CA ASN A 43 -8.77 -12.66 8.90
C ASN A 43 -10.13 -12.00 9.19
N ASP A 44 -10.11 -10.73 9.60
CA ASP A 44 -11.29 -9.88 9.76
C ASP A 44 -11.52 -9.11 8.45
N MET A 45 -12.33 -9.74 7.58
CA MET A 45 -12.61 -9.23 6.24
C MET A 45 -13.50 -7.99 6.25
N ASP A 46 -14.40 -7.87 7.23
CA ASP A 46 -15.27 -6.71 7.37
C ASP A 46 -14.44 -5.48 7.76
N LYS A 47 -13.52 -5.62 8.72
CA LYS A 47 -12.58 -4.57 9.08
C LYS A 47 -11.69 -4.17 7.90
N ALA A 48 -11.13 -5.15 7.19
CA ALA A 48 -10.27 -4.86 6.03
C ALA A 48 -11.04 -4.12 4.93
N THR A 49 -12.27 -4.54 4.65
CA THR A 49 -13.14 -3.92 3.63
C THR A 49 -13.53 -2.50 4.04
N ALA A 50 -13.95 -2.28 5.29
CA ALA A 50 -14.30 -0.95 5.78
C ALA A 50 -13.11 0.03 5.69
N ALA A 51 -11.92 -0.40 6.13
CA ALA A 51 -10.71 0.40 6.03
C ALA A 51 -10.32 0.70 4.57
N LYS A 52 -10.42 -0.28 3.66
CA LYS A 52 -10.17 -0.10 2.23
C LYS A 52 -11.14 0.92 1.63
N CYS A 53 -12.44 0.77 1.91
CA CYS A 53 -13.47 1.69 1.43
C CYS A 53 -13.21 3.13 1.87
N LEU A 54 -12.79 3.33 3.13
CA LEU A 54 -12.46 4.66 3.66
C LEU A 54 -11.29 5.31 2.89
N ILE A 55 -10.21 4.57 2.67
CA ILE A 55 -9.03 5.06 1.94
C ILE A 55 -9.42 5.44 0.50
N GLU A 56 -10.12 4.55 -0.19
CA GLU A 56 -10.51 4.76 -1.58
C GLU A 56 -11.52 5.89 -1.73
N GLN A 57 -12.44 6.05 -0.78
CA GLN A 57 -13.40 7.14 -0.79
C GLN A 57 -12.70 8.48 -0.59
N LYS A 58 -11.77 8.58 0.36
CA LYS A 58 -10.95 9.78 0.55
C LYS A 58 -10.23 10.17 -0.75
N GLN A 59 -9.63 9.21 -1.44
CA GLN A 59 -8.94 9.47 -2.71
C GLN A 59 -9.90 9.93 -3.83
N ARG A 60 -11.10 9.36 -3.91
CA ARG A 60 -12.15 9.82 -4.84
C ARG A 60 -12.58 11.26 -4.55
N ASP A 61 -12.76 11.60 -3.27
CA ASP A 61 -13.18 12.94 -2.86
C ASP A 61 -12.10 13.98 -3.14
N GLU A 62 -10.83 13.67 -2.86
CA GLU A 62 -9.73 14.57 -3.20
C GLU A 62 -9.58 14.75 -4.72
N ALA A 63 -9.76 13.69 -5.51
CA ALA A 63 -9.75 13.80 -6.97
C ALA A 63 -10.91 14.66 -7.50
N ARG A 64 -12.10 14.53 -6.90
CA ARG A 64 -13.26 15.38 -7.21
C ARG A 64 -12.96 16.85 -6.90
N ILE A 65 -12.42 17.14 -5.72
CA ILE A 65 -12.04 18.50 -5.31
C ILE A 65 -11.01 19.09 -6.28
N ARG A 66 -9.97 18.32 -6.66
CA ARG A 66 -8.98 18.79 -7.65
C ARG A 66 -9.64 19.16 -8.97
N LYS A 67 -10.53 18.29 -9.48
CA LYS A 67 -11.26 18.54 -10.73
C LYS A 67 -12.15 19.78 -10.65
N GLU A 68 -12.93 19.93 -9.57
CA GLU A 68 -13.83 21.08 -9.37
C GLU A 68 -13.08 22.41 -9.28
N ASN A 69 -11.87 22.39 -8.74
CA ASN A 69 -11.02 23.57 -8.60
C ASN A 69 -10.01 23.75 -9.76
N ASN A 70 -10.10 22.94 -10.82
CA ASN A 70 -9.14 22.93 -11.94
C ASN A 70 -7.67 22.79 -11.51
N ILE A 71 -7.41 22.06 -10.42
CA ILE A 71 -6.08 21.78 -9.91
C ILE A 71 -5.53 20.54 -10.64
N LEU A 72 -4.35 20.66 -11.24
CA LEU A 72 -3.66 19.53 -11.88
C LEU A 72 -3.11 18.56 -10.81
N TRP A 73 -3.10 17.26 -11.12
CA TRP A 73 -2.41 16.29 -10.29
C TRP A 73 -0.89 16.43 -10.46
N GLU A 74 -0.17 16.59 -9.35
CA GLU A 74 1.29 16.64 -9.32
C GLU A 74 1.84 15.39 -8.63
N THR A 75 2.76 14.70 -9.29
CA THR A 75 3.52 13.60 -8.70
C THR A 75 4.66 14.18 -7.87
N LYS A 76 4.80 13.70 -6.63
CA LYS A 76 5.97 13.99 -5.78
C LYS A 76 7.21 13.26 -6.27
#